data_AF-A0A1K2G1X2-F1
#
_entry.id   AF-A0A1K2G1X2-F1
#
_cell.length_a   1.000
_cell.length_b   1.000
_cell.length_c   1.000
_cell.angle_alpha   90.00
_cell.angle_beta   90.00
_cell.angle_gamma   90.00
#
_symmetry.space_group_name_H-M   'P 1'
#
loop_
_entity.id
_entity.type
_entity.pdbx_description
1 polymer ?
#
loop_
_entity_poly.entity_id
_entity_poly.type
_entity_poly.pdbx_seq_one_letter_code
_entity_poly.pdbx_strand_id
1 'polypeptide(L)'
;MTDPHYQDLTVKYGALDSLATELGNVAKKLEDDLSALKKGVLDVAEGWGGEAYDAFQRKSKAWDQHATGIHQALLSITQRVHAAGGDYRGGDLKGASYFE
;
A
#
# COMPACT_ATOMS: atom_id res chain seq x y z
N MET A 1 3.37 -29.96 -25.23
CA MET A 1 1.97 -29.55 -25.08
C MET A 1 1.94 -28.51 -23.97
N THR A 2 1.70 -27.24 -24.31
CA THR A 2 1.58 -26.16 -23.33
C THR A 2 0.17 -26.23 -22.76
N ASP A 3 0.07 -26.61 -21.48
CA ASP A 3 -1.23 -26.76 -20.83
C ASP A 3 -1.91 -25.38 -20.69
N PRO A 4 -3.15 -25.21 -21.18
CA PRO A 4 -3.84 -23.91 -21.15
C PRO A 4 -4.09 -23.39 -19.72
N HIS A 5 -4.15 -24.27 -18.72
CA HIS A 5 -4.27 -23.86 -17.33
C HIS A 5 -2.98 -23.20 -16.82
N TYR A 6 -1.81 -23.68 -17.26
CA TYR A 6 -0.52 -23.09 -16.87
C TYR A 6 -0.34 -21.66 -17.42
N GLN A 7 -0.82 -21.39 -18.64
CA GLN A 7 -0.79 -20.04 -19.22
C GLN A 7 -1.71 -19.07 -18.48
N ASP A 8 -2.95 -19.48 -18.15
CA ASP A 8 -3.90 -18.66 -17.39
C ASP A 8 -3.34 -18.29 -15.99
N LEU A 9 -2.74 -19.26 -15.31
CA LEU A 9 -2.08 -19.06 -14.02
C LEU A 9 -0.93 -18.05 -14.13
N THR A 10 -0.05 -18.22 -15.12
CA THR A 10 1.10 -17.33 -15.34
C THR A 10 0.67 -15.88 -15.58
N VAL A 11 -0.40 -15.66 -16.35
CA VAL A 11 -0.97 -14.32 -16.60
C VAL A 11 -1.51 -13.71 -15.31
N LYS A 12 -2.22 -14.50 -14.49
CA LYS A 12 -2.74 -14.05 -13.19
C LYS A 12 -1.62 -13.66 -12.22
N TYR A 13 -0.53 -14.41 -12.17
CA TYR A 13 0.64 -14.06 -11.34
C TYR A 13 1.29 -12.74 -11.79
N GLY A 14 1.51 -12.57 -13.09
CA GLY A 14 2.07 -11.33 -13.63
C GLY A 14 1.20 -10.11 -13.33
N ALA A 15 -0.13 -10.28 -13.37
CA ALA A 15 -1.09 -9.22 -13.01
C ALA A 15 -1.06 -8.88 -11.51
N LEU A 16 -0.99 -9.89 -10.63
CA LEU A 16 -0.93 -9.68 -9.18
C LEU A 16 0.39 -9.01 -8.74
N ASP A 17 1.52 -9.41 -9.32
CA ASP A 17 2.83 -8.81 -9.03
C ASP A 17 2.91 -7.35 -9.50
N SER A 18 2.36 -7.07 -10.70
CA SER A 18 2.24 -5.71 -11.22
C SER A 18 1.36 -4.84 -10.32
N LEU A 19 0.23 -5.37 -9.85
CA LEU A 19 -0.67 -4.66 -8.94
C LEU A 19 0.00 -4.39 -7.59
N ALA A 20 0.73 -5.35 -7.02
CA ALA A 20 1.45 -5.16 -5.77
C ALA A 20 2.52 -4.06 -5.89
N THR A 21 3.25 -4.05 -7.00
CA THR A 21 4.23 -3.01 -7.32
C THR A 21 3.58 -1.64 -7.46
N GLU A 22 2.47 -1.54 -8.19
CA GLU A 22 1.73 -0.29 -8.35
C GLU A 22 1.21 0.25 -7.01
N LEU A 23 0.62 -0.62 -6.18
CA LEU A 23 0.15 -0.26 -4.84
C LEU A 23 1.30 0.25 -3.95
N GLY A 24 2.47 -0.39 -4.00
CA GLY A 24 3.66 0.08 -3.29
C GLY A 24 4.10 1.47 -3.74
N ASN A 25 4.08 1.74 -5.05
CA ASN A 25 4.40 3.06 -5.60
C ASN A 25 3.39 4.13 -5.18
N VAL A 26 2.09 3.81 -5.20
CA VAL A 26 1.02 4.71 -4.75
C VAL A 26 1.14 5.02 -3.26
N ALA A 27 1.45 4.01 -2.43
CA ALA A 27 1.67 4.20 -1.00
C ALA A 27 2.84 5.15 -0.72
N LYS A 28 3.97 4.95 -1.39
CA LYS A 28 5.13 5.82 -1.25
C LYS A 28 4.83 7.25 -1.67
N LYS A 29 4.19 7.43 -2.83
CA LYS A 29 3.81 8.76 -3.32
C LYS A 29 2.88 9.47 -2.34
N LEU A 30 1.91 8.75 -1.77
CA LEU A 30 1.02 9.31 -0.77
C LEU A 30 1.77 9.78 0.48
N GLU A 31 2.76 9.02 0.96
CA GLU A 31 3.59 9.43 2.10
C GLU A 31 4.39 10.71 1.81
N ASP A 32 4.96 10.80 0.60
CA ASP A 32 5.68 12.00 0.14
C ASP A 32 4.75 13.22 0.09
N ASP A 33 3.55 13.07 -0.50
CA ASP A 33 2.54 14.13 -0.62
C ASP A 33 2.04 14.61 0.77
N LEU A 34 1.77 13.67 1.68
CA LEU A 34 1.33 13.99 3.05
C LEU A 34 2.43 14.71 3.83
N SER A 35 3.69 14.31 3.65
CA SER A 35 4.85 14.94 4.28
C SER A 35 5.08 16.36 3.75
N ALA A 36 4.97 16.54 2.43
CA ALA A 36 5.09 17.84 1.78
C ALA A 36 3.99 18.80 2.25
N LEU A 37 2.74 18.32 2.33
CA LEU A 37 1.62 19.12 2.81
C LEU A 37 1.82 19.52 4.28
N LYS A 38 2.21 18.58 5.15
CA LYS A 38 2.51 18.88 6.56
C LYS A 38 3.60 19.95 6.69
N LYS A 39 4.66 19.84 5.90
CA LYS A 39 5.74 20.83 5.88
C LYS A 39 5.24 22.22 5.46
N GLY A 40 4.47 22.30 4.38
CA GLY A 40 3.91 23.57 3.93
C GLY A 40 3.01 24.24 4.98
N VAL A 41 2.25 23.45 5.74
CA VAL A 41 1.45 24.01 6.85
C VAL A 41 2.32 24.46 8.01
N LEU A 42 3.39 23.74 8.35
CA LEU A 42 4.34 24.14 9.39
C LEU A 42 5.05 25.45 9.06
N ASP A 43 5.49 25.62 7.82
CA ASP A 43 6.15 26.85 7.35
C ASP A 43 5.22 28.07 7.48
N VAL A 44 3.91 27.88 7.25
CA VAL A 44 2.90 28.95 7.46
C VAL A 44 2.58 29.15 8.94
N ALA A 45 2.63 28.08 9.74
CA ALA A 45 2.32 28.11 11.17
C ALA A 45 3.40 28.79 12.03
N GLU A 46 4.64 28.96 11.54
CA GLU A 46 5.68 29.73 12.24
C GLU A 46 5.25 31.18 12.54
N GLY A 47 4.33 31.74 11.74
CA GLY A 47 3.76 33.07 11.98
C GLY A 47 2.53 33.09 12.90
N TRP A 48 2.04 31.95 13.38
CA TRP A 48 0.80 31.87 14.14
C TRP A 48 1.04 32.13 15.63
N GLY A 49 0.31 33.09 16.20
CA GLY A 49 0.36 33.36 17.64
C GLY A 49 -0.43 32.34 18.46
N GLY A 50 0.13 31.94 19.61
CA GLY A 50 -0.50 31.26 20.76
C GLY A 50 -1.65 30.31 20.45
N GLU A 51 -2.89 30.84 20.49
CA GLU A 51 -4.11 30.04 20.35
C GLU A 51 -4.23 29.33 18.99
N ALA A 52 -3.79 29.97 17.91
CA ALA A 52 -3.80 29.39 16.57
C ALA A 52 -2.78 28.23 16.45
N TYR A 53 -1.62 28.38 17.09
CA TYR A 53 -0.61 27.33 17.16
C TYR A 53 -1.10 26.12 17.98
N ASP A 54 -1.78 26.35 19.10
CA ASP A 54 -2.36 25.28 19.91
C ASP A 54 -3.49 24.54 19.16
N ALA A 55 -4.34 25.26 18.44
CA ALA A 55 -5.36 24.67 17.59
C ALA A 55 -4.75 23.84 16.45
N PHE A 56 -3.68 24.35 15.83
CA PHE A 56 -2.92 23.63 14.82
C PHE A 56 -2.35 22.32 15.36
N GLN A 57 -1.67 22.35 16.51
CA GLN A 57 -1.08 21.15 17.12
C GLN A 57 -2.12 20.04 17.33
N ARG A 58 -3.33 20.39 17.82
CA ARG A 58 -4.42 19.42 18.00
C ARG A 58 -4.86 18.80 16.66
N LYS A 59 -4.98 19.61 15.61
CA LYS A 59 -5.37 19.13 14.26
C LYS A 59 -4.26 18.34 13.59
N SER A 60 -2.99 18.74 13.78
CA SER A 60 -1.80 18.06 13.26
C SER A 60 -1.69 16.63 13.82
N LYS A 61 -2.01 16.44 15.10
CA LYS A 61 -2.07 15.08 15.69
C LYS A 61 -3.12 14.19 15.03
N ALA A 62 -4.32 14.72 14.77
CA ALA A 62 -5.37 13.95 14.08
C ALA A 62 -4.97 13.65 12.63
N TRP A 63 -4.37 14.62 11.94
CA TRP A 63 -3.79 14.43 10.61
C TRP A 63 -2.78 13.28 10.59
N ASP A 64 -1.81 13.27 11.51
CA ASP A 64 -0.79 12.22 11.59
C ASP A 64 -1.39 10.83 11.82
N GLN A 65 -2.45 10.75 12.63
CA GLN A 65 -3.18 9.50 12.84
C GLN A 65 -3.85 9.00 11.55
N HIS A 66 -4.52 9.89 10.81
CA HIS A 66 -5.16 9.52 9.55
C HIS A 66 -4.14 9.15 8.46
N ALA A 67 -3.06 9.92 8.32
CA ALA A 67 -1.97 9.64 7.40
C ALA A 67 -1.36 8.25 7.64
N THR A 68 -1.05 7.95 8.91
CA THR A 68 -0.53 6.65 9.33
C THR A 68 -1.53 5.53 9.04
N GLY A 69 -2.83 5.76 9.30
CA GLY A 69 -3.88 4.79 9.04
C GLY A 69 -4.02 4.42 7.56
N ILE A 70 -3.94 5.41 6.66
CA ILE A 70 -4.01 5.15 5.22
C ILE A 70 -2.77 4.35 4.76
N HIS A 71 -1.57 4.73 5.21
CA HIS A 71 -0.35 4.00 4.89
C HIS A 71 -0.42 2.53 5.36
N GLN A 72 -0.86 2.29 6.60
CA GLN A 72 -1.04 0.94 7.12
C GLN A 72 -2.08 0.13 6.34
N ALA A 73 -3.17 0.76 5.92
CA ALA A 73 -4.18 0.11 5.08
C ALA A 73 -3.59 -0.31 3.72
N LEU A 74 -2.83 0.57 3.07
CA LEU A 74 -2.16 0.27 1.80
C LEU A 74 -1.15 -0.88 1.95
N LEU A 75 -0.31 -0.85 2.99
CA LEU A 75 0.60 -1.96 3.28
C LEU A 75 -0.15 -3.28 3.51
N SER A 76 -1.27 -3.25 4.24
CA SER A 76 -2.08 -4.45 4.47
C SER A 76 -2.67 -5.01 3.17
N ILE A 77 -3.11 -4.14 2.26
CA ILE A 77 -3.60 -4.56 0.94
C ILE A 77 -2.46 -5.22 0.16
N THR A 78 -1.28 -4.58 0.09
CA THR A 78 -0.11 -5.13 -0.60
C THR A 78 0.30 -6.50 -0.03
N GLN A 79 0.31 -6.66 1.30
CA GLN A 79 0.58 -7.94 1.95
C GLN A 79 -0.45 -9.01 1.58
N ARG A 80 -1.75 -8.67 1.54
CA ARG A 80 -2.82 -9.60 1.16
C ARG A 80 -2.71 -10.01 -0.31
N VAL A 81 -2.38 -9.09 -1.21
CA VAL A 81 -2.15 -9.38 -2.63
C VAL A 81 -0.96 -10.32 -2.79
N HIS A 82 0.15 -10.08 -2.08
CA HIS A 82 1.29 -10.99 -2.08
C HIS A 82 0.96 -12.37 -1.51
N ALA A 83 0.24 -12.43 -0.37
CA ALA A 83 -0.17 -13.69 0.25
C ALA A 83 -1.08 -14.51 -0.67
N ALA A 84 -2.05 -13.87 -1.33
CA ALA A 84 -2.91 -14.52 -2.32
C ALA A 84 -2.11 -15.09 -3.50
N GLY A 85 -1.07 -14.40 -3.95
CA GLY A 85 -0.14 -14.94 -4.96
C GLY A 85 0.71 -16.12 -4.46
N GLY A 86 1.08 -16.13 -3.19
CA GLY A 86 1.88 -17.21 -2.57
C GLY A 86 1.08 -18.48 -2.25
N ASP A 87 -0.12 -18.34 -1.67
CA ASP A 87 -0.99 -19.47 -1.31
C ASP A 87 -1.47 -20.23 -2.55
N TYR A 88 -1.70 -19.54 -3.66
CA TYR A 88 -2.07 -20.16 -4.93
C TYR A 88 -0.92 -21.03 -5.50
N ARG A 89 0.32 -20.55 -5.39
CA ARG A 89 1.52 -21.27 -5.82
C ARG A 89 1.77 -22.55 -5.03
N GLY A 90 1.52 -22.52 -3.72
CA GLY A 90 1.62 -23.69 -2.84
C GLY A 90 0.49 -24.71 -3.04
N GLY A 91 -0.72 -24.23 -3.33
CA GLY A 91 -1.88 -25.07 -3.64
C GLY A 91 -1.75 -25.77 -4.99
N ASP A 92 -1.36 -25.05 -6.03
CA ASP A 92 -1.23 -25.58 -7.39
C ASP A 92 -0.02 -26.50 -7.56
N LEU A 93 1.14 -26.21 -6.94
CA LEU A 93 2.28 -27.15 -6.96
C LEU A 93 1.91 -28.48 -6.31
N LYS A 94 1.13 -28.46 -5.24
CA LYS A 94 0.59 -29.68 -4.63
C LYS A 94 -0.43 -30.35 -5.55
N GLY A 95 -1.36 -29.60 -6.14
CA GLY A 95 -2.36 -30.11 -7.08
C GLY A 95 -1.73 -30.76 -8.32
N ALA A 96 -0.75 -30.10 -8.95
CA ALA A 96 -0.04 -30.59 -10.12
C ALA A 96 0.75 -31.88 -9.84
N SER A 97 1.34 -32.03 -8.64
CA SER A 97 1.99 -33.28 -8.23
C SER A 97 1.05 -34.48 -8.08
N TYR A 98 -0.28 -34.27 -8.08
CA TYR A 98 -1.28 -35.35 -8.11
C TYR A 98 -1.74 -35.72 -9.53
N PHE A 99 -1.35 -34.96 -10.57
CA PHE A 99 -1.77 -35.18 -11.95
C PHE A 99 -0.60 -35.54 -12.91
N GLU A 100 0.61 -35.78 -12.37
CA GLU A 100 1.73 -36.43 -13.08
C GLU A 100 1.71 -37.95 -12.92
#